data_AF-A0A2G2WRF4-F1
#
_entry.id   AF-A0A2G2WRF4-F1
#
_cell.length_a   1.000
_cell.length_b   1.000
_cell.length_c   1.000
_cell.angle_alpha   90.00
_cell.angle_beta   90.00
_cell.angle_gamma   90.00
#
_symmetry.space_group_name_H-M   'P 1'
#
loop_
_entity.id
_entity.type
_entity.pdbx_description
1 polymer ?
#
loop_
_entity_poly.entity_id
_entity_poly.type
_entity_poly.pdbx_seq_one_letter_code
_entity_poly.pdbx_strand_id
1 'polypeptide(L)'
;MENFVKPQFFSFLREGAAVHHKIMAQPGFENRFAESTSSSNDEVQDAEVSDSESSIVGSKDQEKSSTGLMRIDESDKVYGIICNKFLSGLGCFGSSTQITAIHKETCSSFTKQAKLQSFIIYSKAVEKKCGGNANVKYAWYGASKDEIDNIFSYGFSHPSNNGDYSEAICLSPDDNSLDCLRIAVPDKNGIRHLLLCRVILGRSEVVHPGSGQCHPSSEEFDTGVDNLLSPRKYIVWTTHMNSYVFPEFVVSFSLTSHVKDSQRNGVRMENPKSPWITFPALIAALSKFLPPQTVKLITKYHRDHKGRKISRRDLIQQVRKLAGDELLTAIIKSCKNKQSKGSAGNSSTTSSINFEQRDGRCCACQKSC
;
A
#
# COMPACT_ATOMS: atom_id res chain seq x y z
N MET A 1 55.03 -4.94 -2.71
CA MET A 1 54.04 -3.86 -2.78
C MET A 1 52.76 -4.42 -2.19
N GLU A 2 52.65 -4.38 -0.86
CA GLU A 2 51.46 -4.80 -0.11
C GLU A 2 51.67 -4.26 1.31
N ASN A 3 50.87 -3.27 1.70
CA ASN A 3 50.81 -2.77 3.08
C ASN A 3 49.35 -2.82 3.51
N PHE A 4 48.99 -3.91 4.18
CA PHE A 4 47.74 -4.06 4.90
C PHE A 4 47.94 -3.47 6.31
N VAL A 5 47.38 -2.28 6.54
CA VAL A 5 47.35 -1.66 7.88
C VAL A 5 46.19 -2.29 8.67
N LYS A 6 46.51 -2.83 9.85
CA LYS A 6 45.58 -3.49 10.79
C LYS A 6 44.49 -2.53 11.30
N PRO A 7 43.23 -2.97 11.50
CA PRO A 7 42.22 -2.19 12.18
C PRO A 7 42.20 -2.43 13.71
N GLN A 8 42.50 -1.37 14.47
CA GLN A 8 42.35 -1.24 15.93
C GLN A 8 40.97 -0.67 16.33
N PHE A 9 39.89 -0.93 15.57
CA PHE A 9 38.60 -0.24 15.76
C PHE A 9 37.50 -1.06 16.48
N PHE A 10 37.78 -2.29 16.92
CA PHE A 10 36.76 -3.18 17.52
C PHE A 10 36.79 -3.30 19.05
N SER A 11 37.49 -2.43 19.77
CA SER A 11 37.53 -2.48 21.25
C SER A 11 36.47 -1.63 21.97
N PHE A 12 35.66 -0.82 21.28
CA PHE A 12 34.71 0.09 21.94
C PHE A 12 33.24 -0.38 22.04
N LEU A 13 32.92 -1.62 21.65
CA LEU A 13 31.54 -2.15 21.74
C LEU A 13 31.34 -3.28 22.77
N ARG A 14 32.29 -3.48 23.69
CA ARG A 14 32.23 -4.55 24.71
C ARG A 14 31.83 -4.07 26.13
N GLU A 15 31.45 -2.81 26.34
CA GLU A 15 31.09 -2.30 27.68
C GLU A 15 29.65 -1.74 27.82
N GLY A 16 28.74 -2.03 26.87
CA GLY A 16 27.36 -1.53 26.91
C GLY A 16 26.26 -2.55 27.20
N ALA A 17 26.59 -3.83 27.43
CA ALA A 17 25.61 -4.93 27.39
C ALA A 17 25.32 -5.58 28.76
N ALA A 18 25.60 -4.90 29.87
CA ALA A 18 25.42 -5.44 31.22
C ALA A 18 24.60 -4.51 32.14
N VAL A 19 23.60 -3.79 31.63
CA VAL A 19 22.51 -3.24 32.46
C VAL A 19 21.26 -3.17 31.59
N HIS A 20 20.31 -4.09 31.77
CA HIS A 20 18.86 -3.94 31.54
C HIS A 20 18.19 -5.32 31.45
N HIS A 21 18.25 -6.09 32.55
CA HIS A 21 17.35 -7.21 32.77
C HIS A 21 16.54 -6.98 34.05
N LYS A 22 15.78 -5.88 34.08
CA LYS A 22 14.54 -5.73 34.87
C LYS A 22 13.86 -4.42 34.45
N ILE A 23 12.60 -4.53 34.03
CA ILE A 23 11.50 -3.54 34.04
C ILE A 23 10.57 -3.92 32.89
N MET A 24 9.46 -4.57 33.23
CA MET A 24 8.11 -4.43 32.65
C MET A 24 7.20 -5.47 33.35
N ALA A 25 6.78 -5.14 34.57
CA ALA A 25 5.51 -5.53 35.15
C ALA A 25 5.04 -4.32 35.98
N GLN A 26 3.88 -3.75 35.64
CA GLN A 26 3.25 -2.57 36.28
C GLN A 26 2.59 -2.93 37.64
N PRO A 27 1.94 -2.02 38.44
CA PRO A 27 1.70 -0.56 38.36
C PRO A 27 1.95 0.26 39.67
N GLY A 28 1.90 1.62 39.58
CA GLY A 28 1.30 2.55 40.58
C GLY A 28 2.00 2.92 41.92
N PHE A 29 2.35 4.23 42.05
CA PHE A 29 2.35 5.14 43.22
C PHE A 29 3.30 4.95 44.45
N GLU A 30 3.89 6.09 44.86
CA GLU A 30 4.47 6.51 46.17
C GLU A 30 5.94 6.17 46.62
N ASN A 31 6.78 7.23 46.56
CA ASN A 31 7.68 7.81 47.58
C ASN A 31 8.40 6.92 48.64
N ARG A 32 9.75 6.90 48.61
CA ARG A 32 10.70 7.44 49.64
C ARG A 32 12.12 6.84 49.53
N PHE A 33 13.11 7.75 49.41
CA PHE A 33 14.42 7.92 50.07
C PHE A 33 15.38 6.76 50.48
N ALA A 34 16.69 7.12 50.34
CA ALA A 34 17.92 6.70 51.04
C ALA A 34 18.69 5.47 50.46
N GLU A 35 19.89 5.66 49.87
CA GLU A 35 21.27 5.56 50.47
C GLU A 35 21.65 4.10 50.84
N SER A 36 22.82 3.50 50.58
CA SER A 36 24.19 3.88 50.16
C SER A 36 24.98 2.59 49.85
N THR A 37 26.15 2.72 49.16
CA THR A 37 27.43 1.96 49.31
C THR A 37 27.44 0.42 49.43
N SER A 38 28.36 -0.40 48.93
CA SER A 38 29.70 -0.29 48.33
C SER A 38 30.20 -1.69 47.91
N SER A 39 31.15 -1.70 46.98
CA SER A 39 32.40 -2.50 46.93
C SER A 39 32.46 -3.99 46.54
N SER A 40 33.34 -4.18 45.53
CA SER A 40 34.48 -5.11 45.44
C SER A 40 34.31 -6.59 45.05
N ASN A 41 34.84 -6.86 43.86
CA ASN A 41 35.88 -7.84 43.47
C ASN A 41 35.59 -9.35 43.34
N ASP A 42 35.96 -9.80 42.12
CA ASP A 42 36.67 -11.03 41.73
C ASP A 42 36.14 -12.40 42.15
N GLU A 43 35.79 -13.24 41.15
CA GLU A 43 36.63 -14.38 40.76
C GLU A 43 36.04 -15.14 39.56
N VAL A 44 36.95 -15.63 38.71
CA VAL A 44 36.71 -16.41 37.50
C VAL A 44 36.66 -17.89 37.86
N GLN A 45 35.65 -18.62 37.40
CA GLN A 45 35.72 -20.08 37.24
C GLN A 45 34.87 -20.53 36.06
N ASP A 46 35.55 -21.06 35.05
CA ASP A 46 34.98 -21.86 33.97
C ASP A 46 34.38 -23.14 34.56
N ALA A 47 33.15 -23.48 34.15
CA ALA A 47 32.61 -24.82 34.31
C ALA A 47 31.81 -25.21 33.06
N GLU A 48 32.18 -26.38 32.58
CA GLU A 48 31.80 -26.97 31.32
C GLU A 48 30.31 -27.37 31.25
N VAL A 49 29.86 -27.36 29.99
CA VAL A 49 28.71 -28.04 29.38
C VAL A 49 28.21 -29.26 30.16
N SER A 50 26.92 -29.26 30.49
CA SER A 50 26.18 -30.46 30.88
C SER A 50 24.86 -30.52 30.13
N ASP A 51 24.79 -31.49 29.21
CA ASP A 51 23.60 -31.90 28.49
C ASP A 51 22.62 -32.55 29.48
N SER A 52 21.34 -32.15 29.41
CA SER A 52 20.27 -32.92 30.00
C SER A 52 19.03 -32.84 29.11
N GLU A 53 18.81 -33.94 28.42
CA GLU A 53 17.54 -34.30 27.83
C GLU A 53 16.47 -34.43 28.93
N SER A 54 15.28 -33.91 28.65
CA SER A 54 14.08 -34.49 29.24
C SER A 54 12.96 -34.50 28.20
N SER A 55 12.51 -35.72 27.90
CA SER A 55 11.22 -35.99 27.30
C SER A 55 10.18 -36.10 28.42
N ILE A 56 8.96 -35.59 28.20
CA ILE A 56 7.69 -36.30 28.44
C ILE A 56 6.49 -35.43 27.97
N VAL A 57 5.83 -35.97 26.94
CA VAL A 57 4.38 -36.19 26.76
C VAL A 57 3.40 -34.99 26.78
N GLY A 58 2.69 -34.84 25.65
CA GLY A 58 1.23 -34.65 25.69
C GLY A 58 0.65 -33.40 25.02
N SER A 59 0.42 -33.49 23.72
CA SER A 59 -0.77 -32.96 23.01
C SER A 59 -1.02 -31.45 22.98
N LYS A 60 -0.60 -30.82 21.88
CA LYS A 60 -1.43 -30.48 20.72
C LYS A 60 -0.47 -30.13 19.60
N ASP A 61 -0.71 -30.66 18.40
CA ASP A 61 0.01 -30.25 17.20
C ASP A 61 -0.20 -28.76 16.96
N GLN A 62 0.64 -27.95 17.60
CA GLN A 62 0.88 -26.60 17.17
C GLN A 62 1.79 -26.78 15.97
N GLU A 63 1.22 -26.67 14.77
CA GLU A 63 1.97 -26.51 13.53
C GLU A 63 3.05 -25.46 13.79
N LYS A 64 4.27 -25.92 14.09
CA LYS A 64 5.42 -25.06 14.28
C LYS A 64 5.80 -24.64 12.87
N SER A 65 5.09 -23.62 12.38
CA SER A 65 5.27 -23.10 11.04
C SER A 65 6.75 -22.78 10.88
N SER A 66 7.39 -23.44 9.92
CA SER A 66 8.82 -23.28 9.58
C SER A 66 9.18 -21.82 9.25
N THR A 67 8.17 -20.98 9.05
CA THR A 67 8.28 -19.54 8.78
C THR A 67 8.49 -18.67 10.01
N GLY A 68 8.35 -19.17 11.25
CA GLY A 68 8.51 -18.35 12.47
C GLY A 68 7.40 -17.30 12.69
N LEU A 69 6.26 -17.46 12.02
CA LEU A 69 5.07 -16.64 12.18
C LEU A 69 4.10 -17.28 13.18
N MET A 70 3.61 -16.50 14.15
CA MET A 70 2.60 -16.92 15.12
C MET A 70 1.24 -16.36 14.74
N ARG A 71 0.22 -17.22 14.64
CA ARG A 71 -1.16 -16.76 14.44
C ARG A 71 -1.65 -16.03 15.69
N ILE A 72 -2.21 -14.85 15.50
CA ILE A 72 -2.84 -14.07 16.57
C ILE A 72 -4.27 -14.59 16.78
N ASP A 73 -4.66 -14.75 18.04
CA ASP A 73 -6.02 -15.13 18.41
C ASP A 73 -7.02 -14.00 18.09
N GLU A 74 -8.23 -14.36 17.68
CA GLU A 74 -9.26 -13.39 17.28
C GLU A 74 -9.79 -12.55 18.46
N SER A 75 -9.63 -13.06 19.70
CA SER A 75 -9.95 -12.31 20.92
C SER A 75 -8.87 -11.32 21.34
N ASP A 76 -7.69 -11.35 20.70
CA ASP A 76 -6.60 -10.42 20.99
C ASP A 76 -6.98 -8.99 20.53
N LYS A 77 -6.70 -7.99 21.37
CA LYS A 77 -6.95 -6.58 21.05
C LYS A 77 -6.18 -6.14 19.79
N VAL A 78 -4.97 -6.65 19.60
CA VAL A 78 -4.13 -6.36 18.43
C VAL A 78 -4.82 -6.87 17.16
N TYR A 79 -5.41 -8.06 17.20
CA TYR A 79 -6.19 -8.60 16.09
C TYR A 79 -7.33 -7.64 15.73
N GLY A 80 -8.13 -7.23 16.70
CA GLY A 80 -9.24 -6.29 16.49
C GLY A 80 -8.80 -4.94 15.91
N ILE A 81 -7.68 -4.38 16.39
CA ILE A 81 -7.13 -3.11 15.88
C ILE A 81 -6.71 -3.24 14.41
N ILE A 82 -5.95 -4.31 14.07
CA ILE A 82 -5.48 -4.53 12.71
C ILE A 82 -6.66 -4.77 11.76
N CYS A 83 -7.64 -5.58 12.18
CA CYS A 83 -8.86 -5.82 11.41
C CYS A 83 -9.61 -4.50 11.12
N ASN A 84 -9.83 -3.67 12.15
CA ASN A 84 -10.54 -2.41 11.99
C ASN A 84 -9.78 -1.44 11.06
N LYS A 85 -8.46 -1.29 11.23
CA LYS A 85 -7.62 -0.45 10.36
C LYS A 85 -7.63 -0.95 8.93
N PHE A 86 -7.46 -2.25 8.73
CA PHE A 86 -7.46 -2.85 7.40
C PHE A 86 -8.81 -2.66 6.69
N LEU A 87 -9.92 -3.03 7.34
CA LEU A 87 -11.25 -2.97 6.72
C LEU A 87 -11.72 -1.53 6.50
N SER A 88 -11.44 -0.60 7.43
CA SER A 88 -11.76 0.82 7.23
C SER A 88 -10.95 1.45 6.09
N GLY A 89 -9.67 1.10 5.97
CA GLY A 89 -8.80 1.56 4.88
C GLY A 89 -9.17 1.02 3.49
N LEU A 90 -9.99 -0.04 3.41
CA LEU A 90 -10.52 -0.57 2.15
C LEU A 90 -11.73 0.21 1.64
N GLY A 91 -12.30 1.11 2.45
CA GLY A 91 -13.51 1.83 2.10
C GLY A 91 -14.69 0.87 1.87
N CYS A 92 -15.38 1.02 0.75
CA CYS A 92 -16.55 0.19 0.43
C CYS A 92 -16.25 -1.31 0.26
N PHE A 93 -15.00 -1.67 -0.06
CA PHE A 93 -14.60 -3.07 -0.19
C PHE A 93 -14.45 -3.77 1.17
N GLY A 94 -14.41 -3.03 2.28
CA GLY A 94 -14.33 -3.60 3.62
C GLY A 94 -15.48 -4.57 3.93
N SER A 95 -16.70 -4.27 3.48
CA SER A 95 -17.87 -5.14 3.68
C SER A 95 -17.85 -6.43 2.85
N SER A 96 -17.08 -6.45 1.75
CA SER A 96 -16.90 -7.62 0.88
C SER A 96 -15.56 -8.31 1.12
N THR A 97 -14.93 -8.06 2.26
CA THR A 97 -13.62 -8.62 2.61
C THR A 97 -13.75 -9.46 3.86
N GLN A 98 -13.26 -10.70 3.80
CA GLN A 98 -13.17 -11.58 4.95
C GLN A 98 -11.71 -11.80 5.29
N ILE A 99 -11.29 -11.38 6.48
CA ILE A 99 -9.97 -11.69 7.02
C ILE A 99 -9.99 -13.15 7.47
N THR A 100 -9.04 -13.95 6.98
CA THR A 100 -8.95 -15.38 7.28
C THR A 100 -7.94 -15.67 8.40
N ALA A 101 -6.86 -14.90 8.47
CA ALA A 101 -5.88 -15.00 9.54
C ALA A 101 -5.00 -13.75 9.63
N ILE A 102 -4.52 -13.46 10.84
CA ILE A 102 -3.44 -12.51 11.08
C ILE A 102 -2.31 -13.26 11.76
N HIS A 103 -1.10 -13.13 11.21
CA HIS A 103 0.10 -13.70 11.80
C HIS A 103 1.08 -12.59 12.19
N LYS A 104 1.82 -12.80 13.27
CA LYS A 104 2.87 -11.92 13.78
C LYS A 104 4.24 -12.57 13.64
N GLU A 105 5.23 -11.79 13.24
CA GLU A 105 6.63 -12.19 13.28
C GLU A 105 7.12 -12.32 14.73
N THR A 106 7.62 -13.51 15.07
CA THR A 106 8.10 -13.82 16.43
C THR A 106 9.58 -13.54 16.64
N CYS A 107 10.33 -13.28 15.56
CA CYS A 107 11.79 -13.13 15.59
C CYS A 107 12.50 -14.32 16.27
N SER A 108 12.03 -15.54 16.02
CA SER A 108 12.53 -16.73 16.72
C SER A 108 13.96 -17.13 16.33
N SER A 109 14.45 -16.77 15.14
CA SER A 109 15.82 -17.08 14.71
C SER A 109 16.79 -15.93 14.95
N PHE A 110 18.08 -16.23 15.17
CA PHE A 110 19.14 -15.23 15.35
C PHE A 110 19.17 -14.19 14.21
N THR A 111 19.00 -14.64 12.96
CA THR A 111 18.96 -13.73 11.80
C THR A 111 17.77 -12.78 11.88
N LYS A 112 16.59 -13.24 12.30
CA LYS A 112 15.41 -12.38 12.44
C LYS A 112 15.54 -11.43 13.62
N GLN A 113 16.12 -11.87 14.74
CA GLN A 113 16.47 -10.98 15.85
C GLN A 113 17.45 -9.90 15.39
N ALA A 114 18.47 -10.24 14.61
CA ALA A 114 19.41 -9.27 14.06
C ALA A 114 18.70 -8.25 13.14
N LYS A 115 17.75 -8.69 12.28
CA LYS A 115 16.93 -7.77 11.46
C LYS A 115 16.13 -6.80 12.33
N LEU A 116 15.47 -7.29 13.39
CA LEU A 116 14.73 -6.44 14.34
C LEU A 116 15.66 -5.46 15.07
N GLN A 117 16.81 -5.93 15.57
CA GLN A 117 17.78 -5.07 16.25
C GLN A 117 18.35 -4.01 15.31
N SER A 118 18.62 -4.36 14.06
CA SER A 118 19.05 -3.41 13.04
C SER A 118 18.00 -2.30 12.87
N PHE A 119 16.73 -2.65 12.69
CA PHE A 119 15.64 -1.67 12.64
C PHE A 119 15.58 -0.77 13.87
N ILE A 120 15.71 -1.33 15.08
CA ILE A 120 15.71 -0.56 16.34
C ILE A 120 16.90 0.42 16.39
N ILE A 121 18.08 0.00 15.96
CA ILE A 121 19.28 0.84 15.91
C ILE A 121 19.08 2.00 14.93
N TYR A 122 18.59 1.73 13.72
CA TYR A 122 18.30 2.78 12.74
C TYR A 122 17.20 3.72 13.23
N SER A 123 16.16 3.21 13.88
CA SER A 123 15.12 4.05 14.47
C SER A 123 15.72 5.02 15.49
N LYS A 124 16.59 4.55 16.39
CA LYS A 124 17.25 5.43 17.38
C LYS A 124 18.21 6.44 16.72
N ALA A 125 18.87 6.06 15.63
CA ALA A 125 19.74 6.97 14.89
C ALA A 125 18.94 8.10 14.24
N VAL A 126 17.83 7.78 13.57
CA VAL A 126 16.93 8.75 12.95
C VAL A 126 16.24 9.62 14.00
N GLU A 127 15.85 9.05 15.14
CA GLU A 127 15.30 9.80 16.28
C GLU A 127 16.25 10.90 16.73
N LYS A 128 17.54 10.57 16.95
CA LYS A 128 18.57 11.55 17.33
C LYS A 128 18.78 12.60 16.23
N LYS A 129 18.84 12.18 14.97
CA LYS A 129 19.00 13.08 13.81
C LYS A 129 17.83 14.06 13.66
N CYS A 130 16.60 13.61 13.94
CA CYS A 130 15.36 14.35 13.69
C CYS A 130 14.79 15.08 14.92
N GLY A 131 15.62 15.41 15.92
CA GLY A 131 15.18 16.19 17.08
C GLY A 131 14.32 15.40 18.09
N GLY A 132 14.56 14.11 18.22
CA GLY A 132 13.93 13.24 19.23
C GLY A 132 12.72 12.44 18.75
N ASN A 133 12.46 12.38 17.43
CA ASN A 133 11.37 11.57 16.88
C ASN A 133 11.75 10.94 15.55
N ALA A 134 11.78 9.61 15.48
CA ALA A 134 12.06 8.87 14.25
C ALA A 134 10.89 8.81 13.25
N ASN A 135 9.70 9.31 13.64
CA ASN A 135 8.48 9.28 12.84
C ASN A 135 8.17 7.85 12.36
N VAL A 136 8.15 6.91 13.30
CA VAL A 136 7.84 5.50 13.00
C VAL A 136 6.33 5.35 12.83
N LYS A 137 5.91 4.81 11.69
CA LYS A 137 4.50 4.55 11.36
C LYS A 137 4.27 3.11 10.94
N TYR A 138 3.02 2.67 10.99
CA TYR A 138 2.61 1.45 10.31
C TYR A 138 2.23 1.75 8.86
N ALA A 139 2.50 0.79 7.98
CA ALA A 139 2.17 0.88 6.56
C ALA A 139 1.93 -0.50 5.94
N TRP A 140 1.02 -0.54 4.97
CA TRP A 140 0.65 -1.71 4.18
C TRP A 140 1.60 -1.91 3.00
N TYR A 141 2.07 -3.14 2.81
CA TYR A 141 2.77 -3.57 1.61
C TYR A 141 2.02 -4.75 0.98
N GLY A 142 1.68 -4.61 -0.30
CA GLY A 142 0.98 -5.64 -1.06
C GLY A 142 1.94 -6.36 -1.99
N ALA A 143 1.88 -7.70 -1.98
CA ALA A 143 2.79 -8.54 -2.74
C ALA A 143 2.16 -9.93 -2.98
N SER A 144 2.84 -10.77 -3.76
CA SER A 144 2.50 -12.18 -3.86
C SER A 144 2.88 -12.93 -2.57
N LYS A 145 2.27 -14.11 -2.34
CA LYS A 145 2.63 -14.95 -1.19
C LYS A 145 4.12 -15.32 -1.21
N ASP A 146 4.65 -15.70 -2.37
CA ASP A 146 6.05 -16.09 -2.52
C ASP A 146 7.01 -14.93 -2.23
N GLU A 147 6.64 -13.72 -2.64
CA GLU A 147 7.41 -12.52 -2.32
C GLU A 147 7.38 -12.21 -0.82
N ILE A 148 6.23 -12.37 -0.16
CA ILE A 148 6.11 -12.20 1.30
C ILE A 148 6.99 -13.22 2.04
N ASP A 149 6.98 -14.49 1.63
CA ASP A 149 7.80 -15.53 2.23
C ASP A 149 9.30 -15.23 2.02
N ASN A 150 9.67 -14.71 0.85
CA ASN A 150 11.03 -14.24 0.55
C ASN A 150 11.43 -13.03 1.42
N ILE A 151 10.52 -12.09 1.69
CA ILE A 151 10.78 -10.93 2.54
C ILE A 151 11.14 -11.36 3.97
N PHE A 152 10.40 -12.30 4.56
CA PHE A 152 10.74 -12.80 5.90
C PHE A 152 12.09 -13.53 5.92
N SER A 153 12.36 -14.32 4.90
CA SER A 153 13.58 -15.12 4.79
C SER A 153 14.82 -14.24 4.53
N TYR A 154 14.77 -13.39 3.51
CA TYR A 154 15.93 -12.71 2.94
C TYR A 154 15.87 -11.19 3.04
N GLY A 155 14.72 -10.62 3.39
CA GLY A 155 14.48 -9.18 3.39
C GLY A 155 13.85 -8.69 2.08
N PHE A 156 13.55 -7.40 2.03
CA PHE A 156 13.09 -6.76 0.81
C PHE A 156 14.18 -6.84 -0.25
N SER A 157 13.76 -7.21 -1.45
CA SER A 157 14.63 -7.31 -2.63
C SER A 157 14.29 -6.18 -3.60
N HIS A 158 15.18 -5.93 -4.55
CA HIS A 158 15.00 -4.87 -5.54
C HIS A 158 13.64 -5.05 -6.26
N PRO A 159 12.79 -4.01 -6.29
CA PRO A 159 11.44 -4.15 -6.83
C PRO A 159 11.52 -4.37 -8.33
N SER A 160 11.11 -5.55 -8.78
CA SER A 160 11.21 -5.96 -10.19
C SER A 160 10.27 -5.19 -11.13
N ASN A 161 9.40 -4.31 -10.61
CA ASN A 161 8.40 -3.60 -11.43
C ASN A 161 7.69 -2.39 -10.77
N ASN A 162 8.39 -1.50 -10.06
CA ASN A 162 7.74 -0.42 -9.29
C ASN A 162 7.21 0.80 -10.09
N GLY A 163 6.98 0.64 -11.40
CA GLY A 163 6.37 1.69 -12.22
C GLY A 163 7.13 3.01 -12.11
N ASP A 164 6.46 4.04 -11.58
CA ASP A 164 7.00 5.41 -11.52
C ASP A 164 8.09 5.64 -10.45
N TYR A 165 8.32 4.68 -9.54
CA TYR A 165 9.35 4.77 -8.46
C TYR A 165 10.30 3.56 -8.52
N SER A 166 11.03 3.42 -9.63
CA SER A 166 11.82 2.23 -9.96
C SER A 166 12.86 1.81 -8.91
N GLU A 167 13.36 2.75 -8.09
CA GLU A 167 14.46 2.52 -7.14
C GLU A 167 14.03 2.58 -5.66
N ALA A 168 12.74 2.40 -5.39
CA ALA A 168 12.19 2.46 -4.04
C ALA A 168 11.03 1.49 -3.89
N ILE A 169 10.82 0.96 -2.68
CA ILE A 169 9.57 0.27 -2.34
C ILE A 169 8.51 1.30 -1.92
N CYS A 170 7.26 1.05 -2.33
CA CYS A 170 6.12 1.89 -1.97
C CYS A 170 5.24 1.16 -0.96
N LEU A 171 4.99 1.79 0.18
CA LEU A 171 4.03 1.31 1.18
C LEU A 171 2.85 2.29 1.27
N SER A 172 1.67 1.78 1.55
CA SER A 172 0.48 2.62 1.76
C SER A 172 0.29 2.88 3.26
N PRO A 173 -0.07 4.10 3.70
CA PRO A 173 -0.36 4.39 5.11
C PRO A 173 -1.39 3.43 5.72
N ASP A 174 -1.34 3.25 7.05
CA ASP A 174 -2.18 2.28 7.78
C ASP A 174 -3.70 2.54 7.66
N ASP A 175 -4.08 3.77 7.36
CA ASP A 175 -5.46 4.22 7.10
C ASP A 175 -5.89 4.15 5.62
N ASN A 176 -5.00 3.72 4.72
CA ASN A 176 -5.29 3.54 3.29
C ASN A 176 -4.74 2.19 2.77
N SER A 177 -5.51 1.12 2.96
CA SER A 177 -5.17 -0.22 2.47
C SER A 177 -5.69 -0.52 1.05
N LEU A 178 -6.54 0.35 0.50
CA LEU A 178 -7.20 0.15 -0.80
C LEU A 178 -6.22 0.02 -1.97
N ASP A 179 -5.15 0.82 -1.97
CA ASP A 179 -4.14 0.79 -3.04
C ASP A 179 -3.40 -0.56 -3.07
N CYS A 180 -3.21 -1.21 -1.91
CA CYS A 180 -2.58 -2.53 -1.80
C CYS A 180 -3.47 -3.67 -2.32
N LEU A 181 -4.80 -3.51 -2.34
CA LEU A 181 -5.74 -4.55 -2.80
C LEU A 181 -5.48 -4.96 -4.26
N ARG A 182 -5.06 -4.00 -5.08
CA ARG A 182 -4.76 -4.23 -6.51
C ARG A 182 -3.43 -4.95 -6.72
N ILE A 183 -2.51 -4.82 -5.76
CA ILE A 183 -1.15 -5.37 -5.83
C ILE A 183 -1.11 -6.79 -5.26
N ALA A 184 -1.86 -7.04 -4.18
CA ALA A 184 -1.92 -8.34 -3.53
C ALA A 184 -2.50 -9.42 -4.45
N VAL A 185 -1.65 -10.25 -5.06
CA VAL A 185 -2.07 -11.32 -5.97
C VAL A 185 -2.66 -12.48 -5.16
N PRO A 186 -3.87 -12.99 -5.51
CA PRO A 186 -4.44 -14.14 -4.82
C PRO A 186 -3.61 -15.39 -5.08
N ASP A 187 -3.44 -16.21 -4.04
CA ASP A 187 -2.80 -17.51 -4.13
C ASP A 187 -3.70 -18.55 -4.82
N LYS A 188 -3.22 -19.80 -4.89
CA LYS A 188 -3.96 -20.94 -5.47
C LYS A 188 -5.33 -21.21 -4.82
N ASN A 189 -5.54 -20.74 -3.58
CA ASN A 189 -6.77 -20.91 -2.82
C ASN A 189 -7.68 -19.67 -2.91
N GLY A 190 -7.28 -18.64 -3.67
CA GLY A 190 -7.99 -17.36 -3.75
C GLY A 190 -7.74 -16.43 -2.55
N ILE A 191 -6.79 -16.76 -1.67
CA ILE A 191 -6.41 -15.96 -0.52
C ILE A 191 -5.35 -14.93 -0.93
N ARG A 192 -5.55 -13.69 -0.52
CA ARG A 192 -4.60 -12.60 -0.70
C ARG A 192 -3.89 -12.34 0.62
N HIS A 193 -2.67 -11.82 0.52
CA HIS A 193 -1.82 -11.54 1.66
C HIS A 193 -1.28 -10.11 1.57
N LEU A 194 -1.28 -9.41 2.70
CA LEU A 194 -0.62 -8.12 2.88
C LEU A 194 0.36 -8.20 4.04
N LEU A 195 1.43 -7.43 3.96
CA LEU A 195 2.28 -7.12 5.10
C LEU A 195 1.82 -5.83 5.75
N LEU A 196 1.78 -5.82 7.08
CA LEU A 196 1.78 -4.61 7.89
C LEU A 196 3.17 -4.44 8.47
N CYS A 197 3.84 -3.37 8.03
CA CYS A 197 5.23 -3.09 8.38
C CYS A 197 5.31 -1.90 9.33
N ARG A 198 6.30 -1.89 10.22
CA ARG A 198 6.81 -0.66 10.83
C ARG A 198 7.76 0.01 9.87
N VAL A 199 7.60 1.31 9.67
CA VAL A 199 8.39 2.12 8.74
C VAL A 199 8.94 3.33 9.48
N ILE A 200 10.25 3.51 9.45
CA ILE A 200 10.91 4.73 9.89
C ILE A 200 10.76 5.75 8.76
N LEU A 201 10.01 6.82 8.96
CA LEU A 201 9.88 7.87 7.95
C LEU A 201 10.90 9.00 8.14
N GLY A 202 11.34 9.26 9.38
CA GLY A 202 12.21 10.39 9.69
C GLY A 202 11.68 11.71 9.13
N ARG A 203 12.57 12.53 8.58
CA ARG A 203 12.23 13.70 7.78
C ARG A 203 11.93 13.27 6.35
N SER A 204 10.65 13.36 5.95
CA SER A 204 10.22 12.98 4.62
C SER A 204 10.28 14.15 3.62
N GLU A 205 10.64 13.85 2.37
CA GLU A 205 10.53 14.78 1.23
C GLU A 205 9.43 14.38 0.25
N VAL A 206 8.99 15.32 -0.59
CA VAL A 206 8.06 15.00 -1.68
C VAL A 206 8.83 14.37 -2.84
N VAL A 207 8.44 13.17 -3.25
CA VAL A 207 9.02 12.50 -4.41
C VAL A 207 7.96 12.41 -5.51
N HIS A 208 8.28 12.93 -6.69
CA HIS A 208 7.39 12.88 -7.83
C HIS A 208 7.54 11.58 -8.62
N PRO A 209 6.42 11.00 -9.11
CA PRO A 209 6.45 9.88 -10.05
C PRO A 209 7.38 10.17 -11.25
N GLY A 210 8.30 9.25 -11.56
CA GLY A 210 9.22 9.39 -12.69
C GLY A 210 10.42 10.30 -12.43
N SER A 211 10.70 10.69 -11.17
CA SER A 211 11.86 11.52 -10.82
C SER A 211 13.21 10.85 -11.10
N GLY A 212 13.25 9.52 -11.20
CA GLY A 212 14.50 8.75 -11.31
C GLY A 212 15.35 8.75 -10.04
N GLN A 213 14.83 9.29 -8.94
CA GLN A 213 15.55 9.42 -7.68
C GLN A 213 15.71 8.06 -6.98
N CYS A 214 16.95 7.70 -6.66
CA CYS A 214 17.32 6.41 -6.06
C CYS A 214 17.81 6.50 -4.60
N HIS A 215 17.90 7.70 -4.05
CA HIS A 215 18.29 8.00 -2.67
C HIS A 215 17.67 9.36 -2.25
N PRO A 216 17.71 9.75 -0.96
CA PRO A 216 17.26 11.07 -0.54
C PRO A 216 17.96 12.20 -1.32
N SER A 217 17.27 13.32 -1.58
CA SER A 217 17.84 14.45 -2.34
C SER A 217 18.97 15.17 -1.59
N SER A 218 19.01 15.05 -0.27
CA SER A 218 20.07 15.55 0.60
C SER A 218 20.13 14.73 1.90
N GLU A 219 21.21 14.90 2.66
CA GLU A 219 21.37 14.24 3.97
C GLU A 219 20.32 14.68 5.01
N GLU A 220 19.59 15.77 4.76
CA GLU A 220 18.53 16.21 5.65
C GLU A 220 17.31 15.28 5.63
N PHE A 221 17.09 14.57 4.52
CA PHE A 221 15.94 13.70 4.32
C PHE A 221 16.28 12.23 4.57
N ASP A 222 15.26 11.48 4.92
CA ASP A 222 15.36 10.07 5.29
C ASP A 222 14.52 9.18 4.36
N THR A 223 13.27 9.59 4.07
CA THR A 223 12.33 8.88 3.19
C THR A 223 11.56 9.82 2.28
N GLY A 224 10.80 9.28 1.34
CA GLY A 224 9.91 10.03 0.46
C GLY A 224 8.42 9.85 0.78
N VAL A 225 7.62 10.84 0.41
CA VAL A 225 6.15 10.78 0.35
C VAL A 225 5.65 11.36 -0.95
N ASP A 226 4.44 10.99 -1.38
CA ASP A 226 3.78 11.61 -2.53
C ASP A 226 3.17 12.98 -2.19
N ASN A 227 2.81 13.20 -0.93
CA ASN A 227 2.28 14.47 -0.42
C ASN A 227 2.61 14.64 1.08
N LEU A 228 3.08 15.81 1.51
CA LEU A 228 3.44 16.05 2.92
C LEU A 228 2.25 16.17 3.88
N LEU A 229 1.12 16.69 3.41
CA LEU A 229 -0.06 16.95 4.24
C LEU A 229 -0.94 15.72 4.38
N SER A 230 -1.13 14.99 3.29
CA SER A 230 -1.94 13.78 3.23
C SER A 230 -1.23 12.72 2.37
N PRO A 231 -0.17 12.08 2.90
CA PRO A 231 0.53 11.03 2.21
C PRO A 231 -0.43 9.90 1.84
N ARG A 232 -0.34 9.37 0.61
CA ARG A 232 -0.94 8.08 0.25
C ARG A 232 0.11 7.04 -0.10
N LYS A 233 1.37 7.44 -0.24
CA LYS A 233 2.51 6.54 -0.43
C LYS A 233 3.67 6.97 0.42
N TYR A 234 4.24 6.02 1.15
CA TYR A 234 5.57 6.10 1.72
C TYR A 234 6.55 5.45 0.76
N ILE A 235 7.61 6.16 0.43
CA ILE A 235 8.60 5.78 -0.58
C ILE A 235 9.91 5.57 0.16
N VAL A 236 10.35 4.31 0.25
CA VAL A 236 11.59 3.94 0.91
C VAL A 236 12.55 3.42 -0.14
N TRP A 237 13.65 4.13 -0.36
CA TRP A 237 14.66 3.75 -1.35
C TRP A 237 15.27 2.38 -1.04
N THR A 238 15.72 1.69 -2.09
CA THR A 238 16.38 0.38 -1.99
C THR A 238 17.59 0.40 -1.06
N THR A 239 18.28 1.54 -0.97
CA THR A 239 19.39 1.79 -0.04
C THR A 239 19.01 1.70 1.44
N HIS A 240 17.72 1.88 1.77
CA HIS A 240 17.22 1.95 3.15
C HIS A 240 16.15 0.90 3.47
N MET A 241 15.57 0.21 2.47
CA MET A 241 14.39 -0.65 2.67
C MET A 241 14.56 -1.73 3.75
N ASN A 242 15.74 -2.33 3.88
CA ASN A 242 15.97 -3.41 4.86
C ASN A 242 16.37 -2.91 6.26
N SER A 243 16.70 -1.63 6.41
CA SER A 243 16.98 -0.99 7.70
C SER A 243 15.79 -0.18 8.21
N TYR A 244 14.96 0.37 7.31
CA TYR A 244 13.89 1.31 7.62
C TYR A 244 12.51 0.66 7.61
N VAL A 245 12.38 -0.56 7.09
CA VAL A 245 11.11 -1.29 7.06
C VAL A 245 11.26 -2.62 7.77
N PHE A 246 10.43 -2.84 8.78
CA PHE A 246 10.35 -4.09 9.51
C PHE A 246 8.97 -4.74 9.30
N PRO A 247 8.89 -5.91 8.63
CA PRO A 247 7.64 -6.62 8.44
C PRO A 247 7.22 -7.27 9.76
N GLU A 248 6.10 -6.83 10.34
CA GLU A 248 5.67 -7.31 11.66
C GLU A 248 4.46 -8.25 11.57
N PHE A 249 3.50 -7.97 10.69
CA PHE A 249 2.31 -8.80 10.56
C PHE A 249 2.04 -9.21 9.11
N VAL A 250 1.43 -10.38 8.95
CA VAL A 250 0.82 -10.86 7.70
C VAL A 250 -0.68 -10.91 7.89
N VAL A 251 -1.42 -10.19 7.06
CA VAL A 251 -2.88 -10.22 7.02
C VAL A 251 -3.31 -11.02 5.80
N SER A 252 -3.94 -12.16 6.04
CA SER A 252 -4.52 -13.04 5.02
C SER A 252 -6.01 -12.79 4.92
N PHE A 253 -6.53 -12.63 3.70
CA PHE A 253 -7.93 -12.30 3.47
C PHE A 253 -8.43 -12.82 2.12
N SER A 254 -9.74 -12.95 2.00
CA SER A 254 -10.43 -13.26 0.75
C SER A 254 -11.47 -12.17 0.47
N LEU A 255 -11.85 -12.04 -0.80
CA LEU A 255 -12.95 -11.17 -1.19
C LEU A 255 -14.21 -12.02 -1.34
N THR A 256 -15.22 -11.74 -0.52
CA THR A 256 -16.52 -12.41 -0.59
C THR A 256 -17.32 -11.79 -1.72
N SER A 257 -17.29 -12.43 -2.90
CA SER A 257 -18.26 -12.08 -3.93
C SER A 257 -19.63 -12.62 -3.50
N HIS A 258 -20.52 -11.76 -3.00
CA HIS A 258 -21.96 -12.05 -2.96
C HIS A 258 -22.52 -12.06 -4.39
N VAL A 259 -22.02 -12.95 -5.23
CA VAL A 259 -22.56 -13.27 -6.54
C VAL A 259 -22.37 -14.77 -6.72
N LYS A 260 -23.41 -15.53 -6.39
CA LYS A 260 -23.60 -16.88 -6.92
C LYS A 260 -23.52 -16.79 -8.45
N ASP A 261 -22.82 -17.76 -9.04
CA ASP A 261 -22.60 -17.99 -10.46
C ASP A 261 -23.59 -17.33 -11.41
N SER A 262 -23.10 -16.33 -12.14
CA SER A 262 -23.66 -15.90 -13.43
C SER A 262 -22.54 -15.27 -14.25
N GLN A 263 -21.88 -16.13 -15.03
CA GLN A 263 -21.13 -15.84 -16.27
C GLN A 263 -20.29 -14.55 -16.37
N ARG A 264 -18.97 -14.77 -16.44
CA ARG A 264 -18.08 -14.32 -17.53
C ARG A 264 -18.32 -12.88 -18.03
N ASN A 265 -17.72 -11.91 -17.33
CA ASN A 265 -16.89 -10.81 -17.88
C ASN A 265 -16.85 -9.61 -16.93
N GLY A 266 -15.64 -9.27 -16.45
CA GLY A 266 -15.27 -7.91 -16.04
C GLY A 266 -15.86 -7.41 -14.71
N VAL A 267 -15.01 -7.35 -13.71
CA VAL A 267 -15.09 -6.55 -12.47
C VAL A 267 -16.13 -5.41 -12.56
N ARG A 268 -17.26 -5.57 -11.85
CA ARG A 268 -18.12 -4.43 -11.51
C ARG A 268 -17.51 -3.75 -10.29
N MET A 269 -16.73 -2.70 -10.55
CA MET A 269 -16.48 -1.65 -9.57
C MET A 269 -17.84 -1.10 -9.14
N GLU A 270 -18.04 -0.90 -7.84
CA GLU A 270 -19.21 -0.19 -7.34
C GLU A 270 -19.40 1.12 -8.11
N ASN A 271 -20.66 1.39 -8.48
CA ASN A 271 -21.02 2.58 -9.22
C ASN A 271 -20.64 3.84 -8.43
N PRO A 272 -19.97 4.83 -9.05
CA PRO A 272 -19.80 6.13 -8.41
C PRO A 272 -21.16 6.78 -8.18
N LYS A 273 -21.29 7.55 -7.08
CA LYS A 273 -22.50 8.32 -6.69
C LYS A 273 -22.85 9.48 -7.65
N SER A 274 -22.25 9.52 -8.84
CA SER A 274 -22.51 10.47 -9.92
C SER A 274 -23.11 9.75 -11.13
N PRO A 275 -24.00 10.39 -11.93
CA PRO A 275 -24.68 9.73 -13.04
C PRO A 275 -23.68 9.07 -14.02
N TRP A 276 -23.67 7.74 -14.06
CA TRP A 276 -22.74 6.97 -14.88
C TRP A 276 -23.49 6.31 -16.04
N ILE A 277 -23.01 6.56 -17.26
CA ILE A 277 -23.44 5.87 -18.48
C ILE A 277 -22.33 4.94 -18.94
N THR A 278 -22.70 3.73 -19.36
CA THR A 278 -21.73 2.76 -19.91
C THR A 278 -21.16 3.29 -21.24
N PHE A 279 -19.91 2.96 -21.55
CA PHE A 279 -19.33 3.33 -22.85
C PHE A 279 -20.14 2.86 -24.06
N PRO A 280 -20.68 1.62 -24.11
CA PRO A 280 -21.59 1.20 -25.17
C PRO A 280 -22.83 2.11 -25.31
N ALA A 281 -23.45 2.49 -24.20
CA ALA A 281 -24.61 3.38 -24.22
C ALA A 281 -24.23 4.81 -24.63
N LEU A 282 -23.06 5.29 -24.22
CA LEU A 282 -22.49 6.56 -24.67
C LEU A 282 -22.24 6.55 -26.18
N ILE A 283 -21.65 5.49 -26.72
CA ILE A 283 -21.41 5.33 -28.17
C ILE A 283 -22.72 5.30 -28.96
N ALA A 284 -23.74 4.60 -28.45
CA ALA A 284 -25.07 4.55 -29.06
C ALA A 284 -25.82 5.90 -28.99
N ALA A 285 -25.51 6.74 -28.00
CA ALA A 285 -26.03 8.10 -27.93
C ALA A 285 -25.28 9.03 -28.90
N LEU A 286 -23.95 8.93 -28.93
CA LEU A 286 -23.08 9.71 -29.82
C LEU A 286 -23.34 9.41 -31.30
N SER A 287 -23.73 8.19 -31.64
CA SER A 287 -24.04 7.81 -33.03
C SER A 287 -25.20 8.58 -33.66
N LYS A 288 -26.02 9.25 -32.84
CA LYS A 288 -27.12 10.11 -33.31
C LYS A 288 -26.67 11.52 -33.70
N PHE A 289 -25.48 11.93 -33.26
CA PHE A 289 -24.98 13.30 -33.40
C PHE A 289 -23.63 13.37 -34.13
N LEU A 290 -22.89 12.27 -34.25
CA LEU A 290 -21.58 12.21 -34.87
C LEU A 290 -21.59 11.50 -36.23
N PRO A 291 -20.70 11.89 -37.17
CA PRO A 291 -20.52 11.17 -38.43
C PRO A 291 -20.16 9.69 -38.23
N PRO A 292 -20.62 8.78 -39.11
CA PRO A 292 -20.34 7.35 -39.00
C PRO A 292 -18.85 7.00 -38.93
N GLN A 293 -17.99 7.79 -39.57
CA GLN A 293 -16.53 7.64 -39.52
C GLN A 293 -15.98 7.86 -38.10
N THR A 294 -16.42 8.93 -37.44
CA THR A 294 -16.04 9.27 -36.06
C THR A 294 -16.55 8.24 -35.07
N VAL A 295 -17.79 7.76 -35.25
CA VAL A 295 -18.38 6.71 -34.40
C VAL A 295 -17.62 5.38 -34.55
N LYS A 296 -17.23 5.01 -35.77
CA LYS A 296 -16.38 3.82 -36.03
C LYS A 296 -15.04 3.93 -35.31
N LEU A 297 -14.41 5.10 -35.33
CA LEU A 297 -13.14 5.34 -34.67
C LEU A 297 -13.26 5.27 -33.15
N ILE A 298 -14.30 5.88 -32.57
CA ILE A 298 -14.62 5.76 -31.13
C ILE A 298 -14.88 4.29 -30.75
N THR A 299 -15.61 3.55 -31.59
CA THR A 299 -15.91 2.12 -31.37
C THR A 299 -14.64 1.27 -31.43
N LYS A 300 -13.70 1.61 -32.32
CA LYS A 300 -12.38 0.99 -32.40
C LYS A 300 -11.59 1.22 -31.10
N TYR A 301 -11.48 2.46 -30.62
CA TYR A 301 -10.80 2.75 -29.35
C TYR A 301 -11.44 2.01 -28.17
N HIS A 302 -12.77 1.91 -28.11
CA HIS A 302 -13.45 1.14 -27.08
C HIS A 302 -13.12 -0.36 -27.14
N ARG A 303 -13.01 -0.93 -28.34
CA ARG A 303 -12.57 -2.32 -28.56
C ARG A 303 -11.12 -2.52 -28.14
N ASP A 304 -10.23 -1.59 -28.49
CA ASP A 304 -8.81 -1.64 -28.13
C ASP A 304 -8.62 -1.57 -26.61
N HIS A 305 -9.41 -0.75 -25.92
CA HIS A 305 -9.44 -0.73 -24.44
C HIS A 305 -9.95 -2.06 -23.86
N LYS A 306 -11.03 -2.63 -24.43
CA LYS A 306 -11.53 -3.95 -24.00
C LYS A 306 -10.50 -5.06 -24.22
N GLY A 307 -9.66 -4.92 -25.24
CA GLY A 307 -8.51 -5.78 -25.54
C GLY A 307 -7.22 -5.45 -24.79
N ARG A 308 -7.26 -4.54 -23.81
CA ARG A 308 -6.10 -4.07 -23.02
C ARG A 308 -4.94 -3.47 -23.84
N LYS A 309 -5.21 -3.00 -25.05
CA LYS A 309 -4.21 -2.35 -25.93
C LYS A 309 -3.97 -0.88 -25.61
N ILE A 310 -4.97 -0.22 -25.00
CA ILE A 310 -4.91 1.19 -24.59
C ILE A 310 -5.47 1.33 -23.17
N SER A 311 -5.02 2.34 -22.42
CA SER A 311 -5.52 2.58 -21.08
C SER A 311 -6.91 3.22 -21.10
N ARG A 312 -7.62 3.18 -19.95
CA ARG A 312 -8.90 3.89 -19.78
C ARG A 312 -8.74 5.39 -20.01
N ARG A 313 -7.60 5.97 -19.59
CA ARG A 313 -7.32 7.41 -19.77
C ARG A 313 -7.19 7.76 -21.25
N ASP A 314 -6.49 6.93 -22.02
CA ASP A 314 -6.32 7.12 -23.46
C ASP A 314 -7.67 7.04 -24.19
N LEU A 315 -8.50 6.05 -23.85
CA LEU A 315 -9.86 5.95 -24.38
C LEU A 315 -10.66 7.24 -24.12
N ILE A 316 -10.67 7.73 -22.87
CA ILE A 316 -11.39 8.95 -22.50
C ILE A 316 -10.87 10.15 -23.29
N GLN A 317 -9.56 10.29 -23.41
CA GLN A 317 -8.95 11.41 -24.12
C GLN A 317 -9.25 11.37 -25.62
N GLN A 318 -9.24 10.20 -26.25
CA GLN A 318 -9.61 10.06 -27.66
C GLN A 318 -11.10 10.34 -27.89
N VAL A 319 -11.99 9.87 -27.00
CA VAL A 319 -13.42 10.17 -27.08
C VAL A 319 -13.69 11.68 -26.93
N ARG A 320 -13.01 12.35 -25.99
CA ARG A 320 -13.08 13.80 -25.80
C ARG A 320 -12.65 14.57 -27.05
N LYS A 321 -11.53 14.17 -27.66
CA LYS A 321 -11.01 14.79 -28.90
C LYS A 321 -11.98 14.63 -30.08
N LEU A 322 -12.63 13.48 -30.20
CA LEU A 322 -13.50 13.15 -31.34
C LEU A 322 -14.94 13.64 -31.19
N ALA A 323 -15.47 13.69 -29.97
CA ALA A 323 -16.85 14.09 -29.71
C ALA A 323 -16.99 15.54 -29.22
N GLY A 324 -15.95 16.09 -28.58
CA GLY A 324 -16.01 17.38 -27.89
C GLY A 324 -16.67 17.29 -26.51
N ASP A 325 -16.18 18.07 -25.56
CA ASP A 325 -16.68 18.07 -24.17
C ASP A 325 -18.11 18.61 -24.04
N GLU A 326 -18.51 19.54 -24.90
CA GLU A 326 -19.87 20.11 -24.90
C GLU A 326 -20.93 19.05 -25.23
N LEU A 327 -20.72 18.29 -26.30
CA LEU A 327 -21.62 17.21 -26.72
C LEU A 327 -21.65 16.06 -25.71
N LEU A 328 -20.49 15.69 -25.15
CA LEU A 328 -20.41 14.68 -24.09
C LEU A 328 -21.21 15.12 -22.86
N THR A 329 -21.07 16.38 -22.46
CA THR A 329 -21.81 16.94 -21.32
C THR A 329 -23.31 16.96 -21.59
N ALA A 330 -23.73 17.35 -22.78
CA ALA A 330 -25.15 17.37 -23.18
C ALA A 330 -25.77 15.96 -23.17
N ILE A 331 -25.06 14.95 -23.69
CA ILE A 331 -25.54 13.56 -23.71
C ILE A 331 -25.61 12.98 -22.29
N ILE A 332 -24.59 13.18 -21.47
CA ILE A 332 -24.57 12.70 -20.07
C ILE A 332 -25.71 13.35 -19.27
N LYS A 333 -25.97 14.66 -19.46
CA LYS A 333 -27.10 15.36 -18.85
C LYS A 333 -28.45 14.88 -19.38
N SER A 334 -28.58 14.59 -20.68
CA SER A 334 -29.82 14.09 -21.28
C SER A 334 -30.17 12.66 -20.79
N CYS A 335 -29.16 11.83 -20.56
CA CYS A 335 -29.35 10.48 -19.99
C CYS A 335 -29.80 10.52 -18.52
N LYS A 336 -29.46 11.58 -17.75
CA LYS A 336 -29.98 11.83 -16.39
C LYS A 336 -31.51 11.97 -16.39
N ASN A 337 -32.07 12.72 -17.35
CA ASN A 337 -33.51 13.01 -17.42
C ASN A 337 -34.35 11.80 -17.87
N LYS A 338 -33.75 10.83 -18.57
CA LYS A 338 -34.41 9.57 -18.95
C LYS A 338 -34.45 8.55 -17.81
N GLN A 339 -33.44 8.54 -16.93
CA GLN A 339 -33.42 7.66 -15.75
C GLN A 339 -34.38 8.11 -14.65
N SER A 340 -34.71 9.41 -14.55
CA SER A 340 -35.69 9.93 -13.59
C SER A 340 -37.16 9.80 -14.03
N LYS A 341 -37.44 9.44 -15.29
CA LYS A 341 -38.80 9.32 -15.84
C LYS A 341 -39.28 7.87 -16.04
N GLY A 342 -38.49 6.87 -15.63
CA GLY A 342 -38.79 5.45 -15.83
C GLY A 342 -39.86 4.82 -14.94
N SER A 343 -40.59 5.59 -14.11
CA SER A 343 -41.64 5.06 -13.22
C SER A 343 -43.06 5.57 -13.52
N ALA A 344 -43.30 6.23 -14.66
CA ALA A 344 -44.66 6.54 -15.09
C ALA A 344 -44.81 6.32 -16.60
N GLY A 345 -45.89 5.63 -16.96
CA GLY A 345 -46.09 4.99 -18.25
C GLY A 345 -46.16 5.90 -19.48
N ASN A 346 -46.17 5.21 -20.62
CA ASN A 346 -46.29 5.68 -21.99
C ASN A 346 -47.01 7.03 -22.19
N SER A 347 -46.32 7.96 -22.86
CA SER A 347 -46.93 8.74 -23.93
C SER A 347 -45.85 9.24 -24.89
N SER A 348 -46.17 9.14 -26.17
CA SER A 348 -45.41 9.59 -27.32
C SER A 348 -45.31 11.12 -27.34
N THR A 349 -44.09 11.66 -27.30
CA THR A 349 -43.85 13.02 -27.83
C THR A 349 -42.41 13.12 -28.35
N THR A 350 -42.31 13.24 -29.67
CA THR A 350 -41.14 13.69 -30.42
C THR A 350 -40.83 15.13 -30.05
N SER A 351 -39.68 15.39 -29.42
CA SER A 351 -39.13 16.74 -29.27
C SER A 351 -37.85 16.86 -30.11
N SER A 352 -38.00 17.47 -31.29
CA SER A 352 -36.91 17.85 -32.18
C SER A 352 -35.97 18.83 -31.48
N ILE A 353 -34.67 18.51 -31.42
CA ILE A 353 -33.63 19.45 -31.03
C ILE A 353 -33.05 20.00 -32.32
N ASN A 354 -33.43 21.23 -32.67
CA ASN A 354 -32.85 21.96 -33.79
C ASN A 354 -31.40 22.34 -33.46
N PHE A 355 -30.46 21.89 -34.27
CA PHE A 355 -29.17 22.56 -34.42
C PHE A 355 -29.30 23.48 -35.63
N GLU A 356 -29.33 24.80 -35.40
CA GLU A 356 -29.17 25.77 -36.47
C GLU A 356 -27.79 25.58 -37.10
N GLN A 357 -27.78 25.17 -38.38
CA GLN A 357 -26.67 25.38 -39.28
C GLN A 357 -26.46 26.88 -39.45
N ARG A 358 -25.32 27.40 -38.99
CA ARG A 358 -24.78 28.66 -39.53
C ARG A 358 -23.68 28.33 -40.52
N ASP A 359 -24.10 28.26 -41.78
CA ASP A 359 -23.22 28.49 -42.93
C ASP A 359 -22.62 29.89 -42.84
N GLY A 360 -21.34 29.99 -43.19
CA GLY A 360 -20.52 31.17 -42.95
C GLY A 360 -20.67 32.32 -43.94
N ARG A 361 -20.06 33.45 -43.59
CA ARG A 361 -19.31 34.27 -44.54
C ARG A 361 -18.43 35.33 -43.85
N CYS A 362 -17.29 35.57 -44.49
CA CYS A 362 -16.29 36.62 -44.24
C CYS A 362 -16.88 38.03 -44.12
N CYS A 363 -16.18 38.89 -43.37
CA CYS A 363 -15.92 40.31 -43.67
C CYS A 363 -14.67 40.73 -42.86
N ALA A 364 -13.52 40.92 -43.51
CA ALA A 364 -13.09 42.19 -44.11
C ALA A 364 -12.73 43.25 -43.05
N CYS A 365 -11.43 43.34 -42.75
CA CYS A 365 -10.81 44.50 -42.10
C CYS A 365 -10.69 45.64 -43.11
N GLN A 366 -11.26 46.82 -42.82
CA GLN A 366 -10.61 48.12 -43.10
C GLN A 366 -11.34 49.32 -42.46
N LYS A 367 -10.60 50.01 -41.59
CA LYS A 367 -10.39 51.47 -41.42
C LYS A 367 -11.57 52.45 -41.23
N SER A 368 -11.49 53.21 -40.14
CA SER A 368 -11.49 54.69 -40.03
C SER A 368 -11.35 55.03 -38.53
N CYS A 369 -10.63 56.06 -38.03
CA CYS A 369 -10.06 57.30 -38.56
C CYS A 369 -8.62 57.47 -38.10
#